data_AF-A0A258YPC8-F1
#
_entry.id   AF-A0A258YPC8-F1
#
_cell.length_a   1.000
_cell.length_b   1.000
_cell.length_c   1.000
_cell.angle_alpha   90.00
_cell.angle_beta   90.00
_cell.angle_gamma   90.00
#
_symmetry.space_group_name_H-M   'P 1'
#
loop_
_entity.id
_entity.type
_entity.pdbx_description
1 polymer ?
#
loop_
_entity_poly.entity_id
_entity_poly.type
_entity_poly.pdbx_seq_one_letter_code
_entity_poly.pdbx_strand_id
1 'polypeptide(L)' 'METVKVGQFNTLRVNRKVEFGFYLEDGAEGILLPKRFAPNHLNIDDEIEVFVYHDSDNRLIATTQKPKA' A
#
# COMPACT_ATOMS: atom_id res chain seq x y z
N MET A 1 -1.01 17.94 -0.16
CA MET A 1 -0.13 16.75 -0.25
C MET A 1 -0.13 16.13 1.12
N GLU A 2 -0.96 15.12 1.34
CA GLU A 2 -0.93 14.40 2.61
C GLU A 2 0.30 13.53 2.65
N THR A 3 1.12 13.73 3.68
CA THR A 3 2.31 12.92 3.91
C THR A 3 1.90 11.53 4.37
N VAL A 4 2.38 10.49 3.69
CA VAL A 4 2.16 9.11 4.12
C VAL A 4 2.78 8.89 5.50
N LYS A 5 2.00 8.35 6.44
CA LYS A 5 2.42 8.08 7.81
C LYS A 5 2.87 6.64 7.96
N VAL A 6 4.19 6.43 8.07
CA VAL A 6 4.78 5.11 8.36
C VAL A 6 4.41 4.68 9.79
N GLY A 7 4.10 3.40 9.97
CA GLY A 7 3.63 2.82 11.23
C GLY A 7 2.16 3.10 11.52
N GLN A 8 1.39 3.57 10.53
CA GLN A 8 -0.03 3.89 10.67
C GLN A 8 -0.82 3.39 9.45
N PHE A 9 -2.15 3.36 9.61
CA PHE A 9 -3.06 3.19 8.49
C PHE A 9 -3.17 4.49 7.68
N ASN A 10 -3.15 4.36 6.37
CA ASN A 10 -3.31 5.43 5.39
C ASN A 10 -4.33 4.98 4.35
N THR A 11 -5.16 5.90 3.88
CA THR A 11 -6.01 5.65 2.71
C THR A 11 -5.25 6.16 1.49
N LEU A 12 -4.86 5.26 0.59
CA LEU A 12 -4.05 5.59 -0.57
C LEU A 12 -4.73 5.11 -1.85
N ARG A 13 -4.58 5.90 -2.92
CA ARG A 13 -5.11 5.59 -4.25
C ARG A 13 -4.19 4.63 -4.99
N VAL A 14 -4.76 3.65 -5.68
CA VAL A 14 -4.01 2.74 -6.55
C VAL A 14 -3.59 3.48 -7.82
N ASN A 15 -2.27 3.62 -8.00
CA ASN A 15 -1.68 4.28 -9.17
C ASN A 15 -1.43 3.29 -10.33
N ARG A 16 -0.91 2.10 -10.02
CA ARG A 16 -0.62 1.08 -11.05
C ARG A 16 -0.80 -0.34 -10.53
N LYS A 17 -1.20 -1.24 -11.43
CA LYS A 17 -1.27 -2.69 -11.20
C LYS A 17 -0.10 -3.41 -11.88
N VAL A 18 0.54 -4.31 -11.16
CA VAL A 18 1.64 -5.16 -11.65
C VAL A 18 1.35 -6.63 -11.32
N GLU A 19 2.13 -7.56 -11.88
CA GLU A 19 1.89 -8.99 -11.70
C GLU A 19 1.90 -9.42 -10.21
N PHE A 20 2.78 -8.82 -9.42
CA PHE A 20 2.99 -9.15 -8.01
C PHE A 20 2.25 -8.23 -7.02
N GLY A 21 1.40 -7.31 -7.49
CA GLY A 21 0.64 -6.42 -6.59
C GLY A 21 0.21 -5.10 -7.22
N PHE A 22 0.12 -4.08 -6.38
CA PHE A 22 -0.37 -2.75 -6.73
C PHE A 22 0.56 -1.71 -6.13
N TYR A 23 0.82 -0.62 -6.84
CA TYR A 23 1.49 0.52 -6.25
C TYR A 23 0.48 1.60 -5.90
N LEU A 24 0.61 2.11 -4.70
CA LEU A 24 -0.23 3.15 -4.12
C LEU A 24 0.47 4.50 -4.21
N GLU A 25 -0.29 5.56 -4.44
CA GLU A 25 0.22 6.92 -4.61
C GLU A 25 0.69 7.50 -3.28
N ASP A 26 1.96 7.90 -3.21
CA ASP A 26 2.61 8.55 -2.06
C ASP A 26 3.21 9.93 -2.41
N GLY A 27 2.99 10.40 -3.65
CA GLY A 27 3.64 11.60 -4.19
C GLY A 27 5.09 11.39 -4.64
N ALA A 28 5.60 10.14 -4.67
CA ALA A 28 6.94 9.78 -5.09
C ALA A 28 6.93 8.54 -6.03
N GLU A 29 7.70 7.50 -5.74
CA GLU A 29 7.83 6.30 -6.58
C GLU A 29 6.66 5.30 -6.43
N GLY A 30 5.84 5.48 -5.40
CA GLY A 30 4.72 4.65 -5.02
C GLY A 30 5.06 3.56 -4.02
N ILE A 31 4.10 3.21 -3.16
CA ILE A 31 4.25 2.19 -2.12
C ILE A 31 3.66 0.87 -2.61
N LEU A 32 4.42 -0.22 -2.50
CA LEU A 32 3.96 -1.53 -2.97
C LEU A 32 2.96 -2.15 -1.97
N LEU A 33 1.76 -2.50 -2.44
CA LEU A 33 0.83 -3.43 -1.83
C LEU A 33 0.96 -4.80 -2.53
N PRO A 34 1.62 -5.79 -1.90
CA PRO A 34 1.75 -7.14 -2.45
C PRO A 34 0.39 -7.78 -2.73
N LYS A 35 0.29 -8.54 -3.83
CA LYS A 35 -0.95 -9.21 -4.26
C LYS A 35 -1.61 -10.06 -3.17
N ARG A 36 -0.81 -10.71 -2.32
CA ARG A 36 -1.30 -11.51 -1.18
C ARG A 36 -2.06 -10.71 -0.11
N PHE A 37 -1.88 -9.39 -0.09
CA PHE A 37 -2.57 -8.47 0.81
C PHE A 37 -3.59 -7.60 0.06
N ALA A 38 -3.71 -7.73 -1.26
CA ALA A 38 -4.68 -6.98 -2.03
C ALA A 38 -6.02 -7.72 -2.07
N PRO A 39 -7.17 -7.03 -1.93
CA PRO A 39 -8.47 -7.63 -2.16
C PRO A 39 -8.66 -8.00 -3.63
N ASN A 40 -9.46 -9.03 -3.90
CA ASN A 40 -9.62 -9.61 -5.25
C ASN A 40 -10.15 -8.63 -6.31
N HIS A 41 -10.83 -7.56 -5.88
CA HIS A 41 -11.54 -6.64 -6.77
C HIS A 41 -10.88 -5.25 -6.82
N LEU A 42 -9.63 -5.14 -6.35
CA LEU A 42 -8.90 -3.88 -6.37
C LEU A 42 -8.47 -3.52 -7.80
N ASN A 43 -8.82 -2.31 -8.24
CA ASN A 43 -8.49 -1.76 -9.54
C ASN A 43 -7.64 -0.48 -9.42
N ILE A 44 -7.12 -0.02 -10.56
CA ILE A 44 -6.47 1.30 -10.65
C ILE A 44 -7.53 2.37 -10.35
N ASP A 45 -7.10 3.47 -9.74
CA ASP A 45 -7.92 4.59 -9.27
C ASP A 45 -8.78 4.31 -8.02
N ASP A 46 -8.90 3.07 -7.56
CA ASP A 46 -9.54 2.75 -6.27
C ASP A 46 -8.72 3.31 -5.10
N GLU A 47 -9.40 3.67 -4.01
CA GLU A 47 -8.77 3.98 -2.73
C GLU A 47 -8.82 2.78 -1.78
N ILE A 48 -7.74 2.58 -1.03
CA ILE A 48 -7.66 1.47 -0.07
C ILE A 48 -6.96 1.90 1.22
N GLU A 49 -7.53 1.49 2.35
CA GLU A 49 -6.91 1.64 3.67
C GLU A 49 -5.84 0.55 3.87
N VAL A 50 -4.59 0.99 4.10
CA VAL A 50 -3.43 0.11 4.28
C VAL A 50 -2.53 0.58 5.41
N PHE A 51 -1.92 -0.35 6.11
CA PHE A 51 -0.83 -0.07 7.05
C PHE A 51 0.49 0.01 6.29
N VAL A 52 1.23 1.11 6.48
CA VAL A 52 2.52 1.36 5.81
C VAL A 52 3.67 1.11 6.77
N TYR A 53 4.67 0.34 6.36
CA TYR A 53 5.83 -0.02 7.18
C TYR A 53 7.08 -0.26 6.32
N HIS A 54 8.25 -0.35 6.97
CA HIS A 54 9.49 -0.77 6.30
C HIS A 54 9.64 -2.29 6.38
N ASP A 55 9.95 -2.92 5.24
CA ASP A 55 10.36 -4.33 5.23
C ASP A 55 11.82 -4.53 5.69
N SER A 56 12.32 -5.76 5.62
CA SER A 56 13.70 -6.11 5.99
C SER A 56 14.77 -5.42 5.15
N ASP A 57 14.42 -4.99 3.93
CA ASP A 57 15.32 -4.28 3.01
C ASP A 57 15.14 -2.75 3.10
N ASN A 58 14.50 -2.28 4.17
CA ASN A 58 14.19 -0.88 4.44
C ASN A 58 13.28 -0.22 3.38
N ARG A 59 12.53 -1.00 2.59
CA ARG A 59 11.61 -0.51 1.57
C ARG A 59 10.24 -0.22 2.17
N LEU A 60 9.58 0.83 1.69
CA LEU A 60 8.20 1.13 2.07
C LEU A 60 7.23 0.14 1.43
N ILE A 61 6.51 -0.59 2.28
CA ILE A 61 5.51 -1.59 1.92
C ILE A 61 4.18 -1.29 2.61
N ALA A 62 3.09 -1.58 1.90
CA ALA A 62 1.72 -1.51 2.38
C ALA A 62 1.12 -2.91 2.62
N THR A 63 0.26 -3.03 3.63
CA THR A 63 -0.53 -4.24 3.89
C THR A 63 -1.95 -3.89 4.34
N THR A 64 -2.94 -4.69 3.95
CA THR A 64 -4.31 -4.61 4.49
C THR A 64 -4.47 -5.45 5.76
N GLN A 65 -3.46 -6.26 6.11
CA GLN A 65 -3.50 -7.04 7.33
C GLN A 65 -3.45 -6.12 8.55
N LYS A 66 -4.36 -6.36 9.48
CA LYS A 66 -4.31 -5.74 10.80
C LYS A 66 -3.29 -6.50 11.66
N PRO A 67 -2.45 -5.79 12.43
CA PRO A 67 -1.61 -6.46 13.43
C PRO A 67 -2.51 -7.32 14.32
N LYS A 68 -2.11 -8.58 14.53
CA LYS A 68 -2.76 -9.43 15.53
C LYS A 68 -2.39 -8.85 16.89
N ALA A 69 -3.40 -8.53 17.70
CA ALA A 69 -3.25 -8.08 19.08
C ALA A 69 -2.56 -9.15 19.94
#